data_AF-A0A924LID2-F1
#
_entry.id   AF-A0A924LID2-F1
#
_cell.length_a   1.000
_cell.length_b   1.000
_cell.length_c   1.000
_cell.angle_alpha   90.00
_cell.angle_beta   90.00
_cell.angle_gamma   90.00
#
_symmetry.space_group_name_H-M   'P 1'
#
loop_
_entity.id
_entity.type
_entity.pdbx_description
1 polymer ?
#
loop_
_entity_poly.entity_id
_entity_poly.type
_entity_poly.pdbx_seq_one_letter_code
_entity_poly.pdbx_strand_id
1 'polypeptide(L)' 'MEHPTMASVALRESPEPAIRHFAELSVVALNHAVAVDGRMLAKGSLGTVVAAYHDGVGYEVEFEHPFHAVVTLESGNLTA' A
#
# COMPACT_ATOMS: atom_id res chain seq x y z
N MET A 1 16.49 -3.73 -51.22
CA MET A 1 16.46 -2.64 -50.23
C MET A 1 15.38 -3.02 -49.24
N GLU A 2 15.77 -3.61 -48.12
CA GLU A 2 14.84 -4.19 -47.14
C GLU A 2 14.54 -3.15 -46.07
N HIS A 3 13.26 -2.92 -45.76
CA HIS A 3 12.84 -2.04 -44.67
C HIS A 3 12.78 -2.84 -43.36
N PRO A 4 13.30 -2.34 -42.23
CA PRO A 4 13.18 -3.03 -40.96
C PRO A 4 11.79 -2.83 -40.35
N THR A 5 11.16 -3.92 -39.93
CA THR A 5 9.95 -3.93 -39.10
C THR A 5 10.31 -3.50 -37.67
N MET A 6 9.66 -2.45 -37.18
CA MET A 6 9.68 -2.06 -35.77
C MET A 6 8.72 -2.97 -34.99
N ALA A 7 9.25 -3.72 -34.02
CA ALA A 7 8.43 -4.49 -33.10
C ALA A 7 7.70 -3.53 -32.13
N SER A 8 6.37 -3.53 -32.15
CA SER A 8 5.56 -2.82 -31.15
C SER A 8 5.71 -3.51 -29.79
N VAL A 9 6.29 -2.80 -28.82
CA VAL A 9 6.20 -3.15 -27.41
C VAL A 9 4.81 -2.76 -26.94
N ALA A 10 3.92 -3.74 -26.78
CA ALA A 10 2.68 -3.54 -26.04
C ALA A 10 3.06 -3.32 -24.57
N LEU A 11 2.92 -2.08 -24.09
CA LEU A 11 2.87 -1.78 -22.65
C LEU A 11 1.73 -2.61 -22.08
N ARG A 12 2.05 -3.67 -21.34
CA ARG A 12 1.05 -4.39 -20.56
C ARG A 12 0.58 -3.41 -19.49
N GLU A 13 -0.63 -2.89 -19.63
CA GLU A 13 -1.33 -2.29 -18.50
C GLU A 13 -1.43 -3.37 -17.43
N SER A 14 -0.57 -3.28 -16.42
CA SER A 14 -0.73 -4.07 -15.21
C SER A 14 -2.10 -3.72 -14.65
N PRO A 15 -2.95 -4.69 -14.31
CA PRO A 15 -4.26 -4.38 -13.74
C PRO A 15 -4.04 -3.45 -12.55
N GLU A 16 -4.69 -2.29 -12.57
CA GLU A 16 -4.67 -1.39 -11.43
C GLU A 16 -5.06 -2.21 -10.19
N PRO A 17 -4.24 -2.17 -9.12
CA PRO A 17 -4.54 -2.96 -7.94
C PRO A 17 -5.93 -2.56 -7.46
N ALA A 18 -6.83 -3.54 -7.34
CA ALA A 18 -8.17 -3.29 -6.83
C ALA A 18 -8.06 -2.57 -5.48
N ILE A 19 -8.61 -1.35 -5.41
CA ILE A 19 -8.63 -0.56 -4.18
C ILE A 19 -9.43 -1.36 -3.16
N ARG A 20 -8.76 -1.75 -2.07
CA ARG A 20 -9.42 -2.41 -0.93
C ARG A 20 -9.94 -1.31 -0.02
N HIS A 21 -11.22 -1.39 0.32
CA HIS A 21 -11.80 -0.51 1.32
C HIS A 21 -11.68 -1.14 2.72
N PHE A 22 -10.94 -0.48 3.60
CA PHE A 22 -10.93 -0.75 5.03
C PHE A 22 -11.80 0.29 5.74
N ALA A 23 -12.62 -0.13 6.70
CA ALA A 23 -13.37 0.80 7.53
C ALA A 23 -12.44 1.45 8.56
N GLU A 24 -12.76 2.65 9.02
CA GLU A 24 -12.14 3.20 10.23
C GLU A 24 -12.35 2.24 11.42
N LEU A 25 -11.37 2.22 12.32
CA LEU A 25 -11.27 1.30 13.46
C LEU A 25 -11.04 -0.18 13.08
N SER A 26 -10.83 -0.49 11.80
CA SER A 26 -10.41 -1.84 11.39
C SER A 26 -8.96 -2.09 11.74
N VAL A 27 -8.65 -3.31 12.17
CA VAL A 27 -7.27 -3.79 12.26
C VAL A 27 -6.81 -4.24 10.87
N VAL A 28 -5.63 -3.81 10.48
CA VAL A 28 -4.98 -4.13 9.20
C VAL A 28 -3.53 -4.54 9.45
N ALA A 29 -2.95 -5.27 8.49
CA ALA A 29 -1.55 -5.65 8.51
C ALA A 29 -0.80 -5.02 7.33
N LEU A 30 0.47 -4.66 7.56
CA LEU A 30 1.39 -4.28 6.48
C LEU A 30 1.70 -5.47 5.57
N ASN A 31 1.64 -5.28 4.25
CA ASN A 31 1.99 -6.36 3.31
C ASN A 31 3.48 -6.37 2.89
N HIS A 32 4.23 -5.33 3.24
CA HIS A 32 5.69 -5.19 3.12
C HIS A 32 6.23 -4.36 4.30
N ALA A 33 7.55 -4.28 4.45
CA ALA A 33 8.15 -3.51 5.54
C ALA A 33 8.16 -2.01 5.21
N VAL A 34 7.84 -1.15 6.18
CA VAL A 34 7.76 0.31 6.03
C VAL A 34 8.75 0.99 6.98
N ALA A 35 9.53 1.93 6.44
CA ALA A 35 10.45 2.75 7.23
C ALA A 35 9.71 3.96 7.81
N VAL A 36 9.85 4.18 9.12
CA VAL A 36 9.27 5.31 9.85
C VAL A 36 10.34 5.88 10.76
N ASP A 37 10.73 7.14 10.55
CA ASP A 37 11.73 7.85 11.37
C ASP A 37 13.03 7.05 11.65
N GLY A 38 13.55 6.38 10.62
CA GLY A 38 14.78 5.58 10.71
C GLY A 38 14.61 4.22 11.41
N ARG A 39 13.37 3.83 11.74
CA ARG A 39 13.00 2.54 12.30
C ARG A 39 12.14 1.77 11.30
N MET A 40 12.02 0.46 11.48
CA MET A 40 11.27 -0.40 10.56
C MET A 40 10.04 -1.00 11.24
N LEU A 41 8.88 -0.82 10.63
CA LEU A 41 7.72 -1.68 10.82
C LEU A 41 7.85 -2.87 9.86
N ALA A 42 7.73 -4.09 10.37
CA ALA A 42 7.91 -5.29 9.57
C ALA A 42 6.65 -5.60 8.76
N LYS A 43 6.82 -6.37 7.68
CA LYS A 43 5.67 -7.04 7.03
C LYS A 43 4.89 -7.82 8.09
N GLY A 44 3.57 -7.69 8.08
CA GLY A 44 2.66 -8.32 9.03
C GLY A 44 2.47 -7.54 10.33
N SER A 45 3.15 -6.40 10.53
CA SER A 45 2.85 -5.50 11.64
C SER A 45 1.38 -5.10 11.58
N LEU A 46 0.70 -5.26 12.72
CA LEU A 46 -0.72 -4.92 12.88
C LEU A 46 -0.86 -3.48 13.35
N GLY A 47 -1.78 -2.76 12.72
CA GLY A 47 -2.18 -1.42 13.11
C GLY A 47 -3.68 -1.22 12.97
N THR A 48 -4.18 -0.11 13.49
CA THR A 48 -5.59 0.26 13.44
C THR A 48 -5.76 1.43 12.47
N VAL A 49 -6.71 1.33 11.55
CA VAL A 49 -7.09 2.45 10.69
C VAL A 49 -7.75 3.52 11.55
N VAL A 50 -7.15 4.71 11.65
CA VAL A 50 -7.69 5.85 12.40
C VAL A 50 -8.37 6.89 11.50
N ALA A 51 -8.04 6.91 10.20
CA ALA A 51 -8.74 7.70 9.20
C ALA A 51 -8.64 7.06 7.80
N ALA A 52 -9.68 7.21 6.98
CA ALA A 52 -9.66 6.86 5.56
C ALA A 52 -9.80 8.11 4.68
N TYR A 53 -8.99 8.22 3.63
CA TYR A 53 -8.95 9.37 2.73
C TYR A 53 -9.30 8.99 1.30
N HIS A 54 -9.89 9.97 0.60
CA HIS A 54 -10.15 9.92 -0.85
C HIS A 54 -10.79 8.60 -1.30
N ASP A 55 -11.84 8.16 -0.60
CA ASP A 55 -12.57 6.92 -0.91
C ASP A 55 -11.65 5.68 -0.97
N GLY A 56 -10.77 5.53 0.02
CA GLY A 56 -9.93 4.33 0.19
C GLY A 56 -8.62 4.33 -0.59
N VAL A 57 -8.23 5.47 -1.18
CA VAL A 57 -6.89 5.62 -1.78
C VAL A 57 -5.81 5.64 -0.69
N GLY A 58 -6.07 6.28 0.44
CA GLY A 58 -5.11 6.43 1.53
C GLY A 58 -5.72 6.17 2.90
N TYR A 59 -4.90 5.68 3.82
CA TYR A 59 -5.29 5.32 5.18
C TYR A 59 -4.27 5.85 6.16
N GLU A 60 -4.73 6.54 7.21
CA GLU A 60 -3.90 6.77 8.39
C GLU A 60 -4.03 5.55 9.30
N VAL A 61 -2.89 4.92 9.62
CA VAL A 61 -2.83 3.71 10.44
C VAL A 61 -1.93 3.95 11.64
N GLU A 62 -2.47 3.68 12.83
CA GLU A 62 -1.74 3.71 14.09
C GLU A 62 -1.22 2.32 14.45
N PHE A 63 0.08 2.24 14.71
CA PHE A 63 0.79 1.03 15.16
C PHE A 63 1.25 1.24 16.59
N GLU A 64 1.06 0.25 17.46
CA GLU A 64 1.59 0.27 18.84
C GLU A 64 2.91 -0.52 18.97
N HIS A 65 3.07 -1.57 18.17
CA HIS A 65 4.18 -2.52 18.25
C HIS A 65 4.84 -2.70 16.87
N PRO A 66 6.19 -2.82 16.80
CA PRO A 66 7.16 -2.81 17.92
C PRO A 66 7.41 -1.43 18.51
N PHE A 67 6.78 -0.39 18.00
CA PHE A 67 6.78 0.95 18.57
C PHE A 67 5.58 1.74 18.07
N HIS A 68 5.26 2.80 18.82
CA HIS A 68 4.22 3.73 18.44
C HIS A 68 4.59 4.51 17.18
N ALA A 69 3.72 4.46 16.17
CA ALA A 69 3.83 5.23 14.93
C ALA A 69 2.45 5.45 14.30
N VAL A 70 2.25 6.61 13.68
CA VAL A 70 1.08 6.88 12.83
C VAL A 70 1.57 7.15 11.41
N VAL A 71 1.07 6.39 10.45
CA VAL A 71 1.58 6.40 9.07
C VAL A 71 0.43 6.47 8.08
N THR A 72 0.54 7.37 7.11
CA THR A 72 -0.34 7.38 5.94
C THR A 72 0.16 6.37 4.91
N LEU A 73 -0.70 5.42 4.53
CA LEU A 73 -0.39 4.30 3.65
C LEU A 73 -1.43 4.20 2.53
N GLU A 74 -1.00 3.72 1.37
CA GLU A 74 -1.93 3.40 0.28
C GLU A 74 -2.63 2.07 0.55
N SER A 75 -3.81 1.85 -0.03
CA SER A 75 -4.54 0.58 0.10
C SER A 75 -3.69 -0.63 -0.29
N GLY A 76 -2.81 -0.45 -1.29
CA GLY A 76 -1.87 -1.45 -1.78
C GLY A 76 -0.76 -1.80 -0.79
N ASN A 77 -0.66 -1.14 0.36
CA ASN A 77 0.29 -1.47 1.43
C ASN A 77 -0.35 -2.32 2.55
N LEU A 78 -1.67 -2.50 2.51
CA LEU A 78 -2.45 -3.06 3.61
C LEU A 78 -3.17 -4.36 3.21
N THR A 79 -3.37 -5.22 4.20
CA THR A 79 -4.23 -6.41 4.14
C THR A 79 -5.14 -6.44 5.37
N ALA A 80 -6.36 -6.96 5.22
CA ALA A 80 -7.24 -7.28 6.34
C ALA A 80 -6.84 -8.63 6.96
#